data_AF-A0A8H3AFW9-F1
#
_entry.id   AF-A0A8H3AFW9-F1
#
_cell.length_a   1.000
_cell.length_b   1.000
_cell.length_c   1.000
_cell.angle_alpha   90.00
_cell.angle_beta   90.00
_cell.angle_gamma   90.00
#
_symmetry.space_group_name_H-M   'P 1'
#
loop_
_entity.id
_entity.type
_entity.pdbx_description
1 polymer ?
#
loop_
_entity_poly.entity_id
_entity_poly.type
_entity_poly.pdbx_seq_one_letter_code
_entity_poly.pdbx_strand_id
1 'polypeptide(L)'
;MSTPQLLPLHIDYDGPAPVETYFHATKESNGNQTATFRGRTLHGVNLTLPEGYSGAVLSTKSDKSGDKQLESTSTFSEITLWRADVPVDINSDEYARALDEWTRMATLVHSPDEE
;
A
#
# COMPACT_ATOMS: atom_id res chain seq x y z
N MET A 1 -9.85 -10.07 -0.34
CA MET A 1 -8.62 -9.27 -0.24
C MET A 1 -8.80 -8.03 -1.07
N SER A 2 -8.41 -6.87 -0.55
CA SER A 2 -8.50 -5.58 -1.24
C SER A 2 -7.10 -5.03 -1.39
N THR A 3 -6.64 -4.71 -2.61
CA THR A 3 -5.31 -4.12 -2.83
C THR A 3 -5.36 -2.62 -2.55
N PRO A 4 -4.65 -2.11 -1.52
CA PRO A 4 -4.56 -0.67 -1.27
C PRO A 4 -3.85 0.07 -2.40
N GLN A 5 -4.27 1.33 -2.63
CA GLN A 5 -3.73 2.22 -3.65
C GLN A 5 -2.99 3.37 -2.97
N LEU A 6 -1.65 3.36 -3.00
CA LEU A 6 -0.84 4.42 -2.40
C LEU A 6 -0.59 5.52 -3.44
N LEU A 7 -1.37 6.59 -3.35
CA LEU A 7 -1.33 7.72 -4.29
C LEU A 7 -0.29 8.78 -3.86
N PRO A 8 0.34 9.50 -4.81
CA PRO A 8 1.35 10.53 -4.52
C PRO A 8 0.70 11.88 -4.15
N LEU A 9 -0.37 11.86 -3.37
CA LEU A 9 -1.18 13.02 -3.03
C LEU A 9 -1.97 12.80 -1.74
N HIS A 10 -2.46 13.90 -1.16
CA HIS A 10 -3.37 13.90 -0.03
C HIS A 10 -4.79 14.29 -0.48
N ILE A 11 -5.81 13.64 0.08
CA ILE A 11 -7.23 13.97 -0.10
C ILE A 11 -7.80 14.24 1.28
N ASP A 12 -8.29 15.45 1.52
CA ASP A 12 -8.84 15.86 2.83
C ASP A 12 -10.10 15.08 3.23
N TYR A 13 -10.84 14.57 2.24
CA TYR A 13 -12.05 13.78 2.47
C TYR A 13 -11.68 12.35 2.87
N ASP A 14 -12.13 11.94 4.06
CA ASP A 14 -12.03 10.57 4.57
C ASP A 14 -13.42 9.92 4.61
N GLY A 15 -13.66 8.96 3.72
CA GLY A 15 -14.95 8.28 3.60
C GLY A 15 -15.10 7.50 2.29
N PRO A 16 -16.29 6.92 2.03
CA PRO A 16 -16.55 6.17 0.81
C PRO A 16 -16.35 7.03 -0.45
N ALA A 17 -15.63 6.49 -1.43
CA ALA A 17 -15.43 7.12 -2.72
C ALA A 17 -15.80 6.13 -3.85
N PRO A 18 -16.41 6.59 -4.95
CA PRO A 18 -16.73 5.76 -6.12
C PRO A 18 -15.49 5.42 -6.96
N VAL A 19 -14.51 4.72 -6.36
CA VAL A 19 -13.21 4.43 -6.98
C VAL A 19 -13.36 3.67 -8.29
N GLU A 20 -14.17 2.60 -8.31
CA GLU A 20 -14.39 1.76 -9.50
C GLU A 20 -15.02 2.54 -10.67
N THR A 21 -15.79 3.60 -10.37
CA THR A 21 -16.46 4.42 -11.39
C THR A 21 -15.53 5.43 -12.07
N TYR A 22 -14.50 5.93 -11.37
CA TYR A 22 -13.69 7.06 -11.86
C TYR A 22 -12.20 6.77 -11.97
N PHE A 23 -11.68 5.81 -11.21
CA PHE A 23 -10.24 5.50 -11.18
C PHE A 23 -9.98 4.22 -11.96
N HIS A 24 -9.78 4.36 -13.26
CA HIS A 24 -9.48 3.24 -14.16
C HIS A 24 -7.97 3.13 -14.37
N ALA A 25 -7.39 2.08 -13.81
CA ALA A 25 -6.01 1.70 -14.06
C ALA A 25 -5.92 0.78 -15.29
N THR A 26 -5.04 1.12 -16.23
CA THR A 26 -4.71 0.30 -17.40
C THR A 26 -3.41 -0.44 -17.13
N LYS A 27 -3.40 -1.76 -17.31
CA LYS A 27 -2.19 -2.57 -17.18
C LYS A 27 -1.37 -2.52 -18.48
N GLU A 28 -0.08 -2.30 -18.35
CA GLU A 28 0.90 -2.37 -19.42
C GLU A 28 1.44 -3.80 -19.59
N SER A 29 2.16 -4.04 -20.69
CA SER A 29 2.74 -5.37 -21.01
C SER A 29 3.80 -5.84 -20.01
N ASN A 30 4.43 -4.91 -19.29
CA ASN A 30 5.44 -5.17 -18.25
C ASN A 30 4.83 -5.45 -16.86
N GLY A 31 3.50 -5.39 -16.72
CA GLY A 31 2.80 -5.52 -15.43
C GLY A 31 2.62 -4.22 -14.64
N ASN A 32 3.25 -3.12 -15.08
CA ASN A 32 2.99 -1.79 -14.54
C ASN A 32 1.60 -1.30 -14.91
N GLN A 33 1.19 -0.21 -14.27
CA GLN A 33 -0.13 0.38 -14.44
C GLN A 33 -0.01 1.86 -14.80
N THR A 34 -0.98 2.36 -15.58
CA THR A 34 -1.18 3.79 -15.79
C THR A 34 -2.61 4.18 -15.45
N ALA A 35 -2.79 5.34 -14.86
CA ALA A 35 -4.10 5.90 -14.56
C ALA A 35 -4.05 7.43 -14.71
N THR A 36 -5.20 8.09 -14.64
CA THR A 36 -5.26 9.54 -14.57
C THR A 36 -6.08 9.94 -13.36
N PHE A 37 -5.56 10.89 -12.58
CA PHE A 37 -6.28 11.45 -11.45
C PHE A 37 -6.20 12.98 -11.50
N ARG A 38 -7.36 13.64 -11.47
CA ARG A 38 -7.48 15.11 -11.59
C ARG A 38 -6.68 15.70 -12.77
N GLY A 39 -6.66 15.00 -13.89
CA GLY A 39 -5.97 15.42 -15.12
C GLY A 39 -4.46 15.21 -15.14
N ARG A 40 -3.87 14.55 -14.12
CA ARG A 40 -2.45 14.16 -14.11
C ARG A 40 -2.28 12.67 -14.34
N THR A 41 -1.24 12.32 -15.09
CA THR A 41 -0.89 10.93 -15.35
C THR A 41 -0.25 10.34 -14.11
N LEU A 42 -0.67 9.13 -13.75
CA LEU A 42 -0.06 8.35 -12.69
C LEU A 42 0.55 7.09 -13.28
N HIS A 43 1.73 6.74 -12.80
CA HIS A 43 2.42 5.49 -13.10
C HIS A 43 2.44 4.63 -11.85
N GLY A 44 1.93 3.41 -11.95
CA GLY A 44 1.72 2.48 -10.85
C GLY A 44 2.55 1.22 -10.99
N VAL A 45 3.02 0.69 -9.87
CA VAL A 45 3.64 -0.64 -9.79
C VAL A 45 3.07 -1.41 -8.60
N ASN A 46 2.90 -2.72 -8.76
CA ASN A 46 2.50 -3.59 -7.67
C ASN A 46 3.73 -3.95 -6.83
N LEU A 47 3.67 -3.61 -5.54
CA LEU A 47 4.65 -4.01 -4.53
C LEU A 47 4.06 -5.18 -3.76
N THR A 48 4.59 -6.38 -3.97
CA THR A 48 4.27 -7.55 -3.15
C THR A 48 4.89 -7.40 -1.77
N LEU A 49 4.15 -7.79 -0.73
CA LEU A 49 4.71 -7.82 0.62
C LEU A 49 5.80 -8.89 0.74
N PRO A 50 6.84 -8.67 1.57
CA PRO A 50 7.90 -9.67 1.78
C PRO A 50 7.36 -11.00 2.30
N GLU A 51 8.12 -12.07 2.08
CA GLU A 51 7.79 -13.39 2.60
C GLU A 51 7.61 -13.37 4.13
N GLY A 52 6.58 -14.05 4.62
CA GLY A 52 6.23 -14.06 6.05
C GLY A 52 5.40 -12.87 6.52
N TYR A 53 5.15 -11.87 5.66
CA TYR A 53 4.31 -10.71 5.99
C TYR A 53 2.92 -10.79 5.36
N SER A 54 1.95 -10.22 6.05
CA SER A 54 0.60 -9.98 5.55
C SER A 54 0.12 -8.58 5.95
N GLY A 55 -0.55 -7.89 5.04
CA GLY A 55 -1.17 -6.60 5.30
C GLY A 55 -2.57 -6.75 5.86
N ALA A 56 -2.95 -5.84 6.77
CA ALA A 56 -4.30 -5.75 7.31
C ALA A 56 -4.78 -4.30 7.32
N VAL A 57 -6.06 -4.09 6.98
CA VAL A 57 -6.76 -2.81 7.17
C VAL A 57 -7.56 -2.93 8.45
N LEU A 58 -7.28 -2.06 9.42
CA LEU A 58 -7.91 -2.07 10.73
C LEU A 58 -8.92 -0.93 10.84
N SER A 59 -10.07 -1.19 11.47
CA SER A 59 -11.02 -0.17 11.89
C SER A 59 -11.05 -0.09 13.42
N THR A 60 -11.22 1.11 13.96
CA THR A 60 -11.42 1.28 15.41
C THR A 60 -12.91 1.22 15.72
N LYS A 61 -13.30 0.35 16.65
CA LYS A 61 -14.61 0.39 17.27
C LYS A 61 -14.47 0.77 18.74
N SER A 62 -15.39 1.60 19.21
CA SER A 62 -15.54 1.88 20.64
C SER A 62 -16.64 0.99 21.19
N ASP A 63 -16.36 0.28 22.28
CA ASP A 63 -17.40 -0.45 23.00
C ASP A 63 -18.23 0.49 23.88
N LYS A 64 -19.25 -0.07 24.56
CA LYS A 64 -20.11 0.69 25.48
C LYS A 64 -19.37 1.17 26.74
N SER A 65 -18.20 0.60 27.05
CA SER A 65 -17.31 1.01 28.15
C SER A 65 -16.39 2.17 27.76
N GLY A 66 -16.25 2.47 26.47
CA GLY A 66 -15.35 3.50 25.95
C GLY A 66 -13.95 2.96 25.60
N ASP A 67 -13.72 1.65 25.72
CA ASP A 67 -12.47 1.03 25.32
C ASP A 67 -12.42 0.92 23.79
N LYS A 68 -11.27 1.30 23.22
CA LYS A 68 -11.02 1.27 21.78
C LYS A 68 -10.46 -0.09 21.40
N GLN A 69 -11.16 -0.80 20.52
CA GLN A 69 -10.72 -2.07 19.96
C GLN A 69 -10.45 -1.92 18.46
N LEU A 70 -9.39 -2.56 17.98
CA LEU A 70 -9.06 -2.65 16.56
C LEU A 70 -9.65 -3.92 15.99
N GLU A 71 -10.37 -3.81 14.89
CA GLU A 71 -10.92 -4.95 14.14
C GLU A 71 -10.36 -4.98 12.72
N SER A 72 -9.88 -6.16 12.32
CA SER A 72 -9.45 -6.39 10.94
C SER A 72 -10.64 -6.36 9.99
N THR A 73 -10.65 -5.37 9.11
CA THR A 73 -11.71 -5.16 8.11
C THR A 73 -11.38 -5.87 6.80
N SER A 74 -10.11 -5.90 6.42
CA SER A 74 -9.63 -6.64 5.26
C SER A 74 -8.15 -6.98 5.38
N THR A 75 -7.68 -7.90 4.54
CA THR A 75 -6.27 -8.26 4.41
C THR A 75 -5.79 -8.10 2.97
N PHE A 76 -4.47 -7.93 2.79
CA PHE A 76 -3.83 -7.76 1.50
C PHE A 76 -2.41 -8.34 1.49
N SER A 77 -1.93 -8.74 0.31
CA SER A 77 -0.59 -9.28 0.06
C SER A 77 0.26 -8.38 -0.85
N GLU A 78 -0.32 -7.29 -1.35
CA GLU A 78 0.34 -6.33 -2.22
C GLU A 78 -0.28 -4.93 -2.04
N ILE A 79 0.48 -3.90 -2.40
CA ILE A 79 0.06 -2.50 -2.47
C ILE A 79 0.40 -2.01 -3.88
N THR A 80 -0.49 -1.23 -4.52
CA THR A 80 -0.09 -0.51 -5.74
C THR A 80 0.48 0.84 -5.35
N LEU A 81 1.76 1.06 -5.64
CA LEU A 81 2.44 2.33 -5.44
C LEU A 81 2.32 3.17 -6.71
N TRP A 82 1.86 4.42 -6.58
CA TRP A 82 1.70 5.35 -7.68
C TRP A 82 2.64 6.56 -7.57
N ARG A 83 3.22 6.97 -8.70
CA ARG A 83 3.99 8.22 -8.88
C ARG A 83 3.31 9.10 -9.94
N ALA A 84 3.45 10.42 -9.80
CA ALA A 84 2.88 11.37 -10.74
C ALA A 84 3.86 11.66 -11.89
N ASP A 85 3.38 11.56 -13.13
CA ASP A 85 4.03 11.91 -14.40
C ASP A 85 5.34 11.18 -14.75
N VAL A 86 5.98 10.51 -13.79
CA VAL A 86 7.24 9.77 -13.96
C VAL A 86 7.04 8.32 -13.54
N PRO A 87 7.56 7.34 -14.29
CA PRO A 87 7.56 5.94 -13.90
C PRO A 87 8.19 5.71 -12.52
N VAL A 88 7.69 4.72 -11.79
CA VAL A 88 8.23 4.32 -10.49
C VAL A 88 9.60 3.66 -10.68
N ASP A 89 10.62 4.18 -10.00
CA ASP A 89 11.89 3.48 -9.83
C ASP A 89 11.92 2.79 -8.46
N ILE A 90 11.69 1.48 -8.47
CA ILE A 90 11.60 0.64 -7.26
C ILE A 90 12.88 0.72 -6.42
N ASN A 91 14.04 0.91 -7.05
CA ASN A 91 15.33 0.92 -6.35
C ASN A 91 15.62 2.23 -5.62
N SER A 92 14.85 3.29 -5.89
CA SER A 92 15.01 4.59 -5.24
C SER A 92 13.75 5.05 -4.49
N ASP A 93 12.61 4.39 -4.70
CA ASP A 93 11.36 4.71 -4.03
C ASP A 93 11.38 4.34 -2.54
N GLU A 94 10.99 5.28 -1.69
CA GLU A 94 11.03 5.14 -0.23
C GLU A 94 10.12 4.00 0.29
N TYR A 95 8.94 3.81 -0.30
CA TYR A 95 8.01 2.78 0.14
C TYR A 95 8.44 1.41 -0.36
N ALA A 96 8.92 1.31 -1.59
CA ALA A 96 9.47 0.07 -2.13
C ALA A 96 10.68 -0.39 -1.31
N ARG A 97 11.63 0.51 -1.06
CA ARG A 97 12.81 0.21 -0.25
C ARG A 97 12.47 -0.08 1.21
N ALA A 98 11.50 0.61 1.80
CA ALA A 98 11.06 0.30 3.17
C ALA A 98 10.38 -1.08 3.26
N LEU A 99 9.57 -1.46 2.28
CA LEU A 99 8.96 -2.79 2.27
C LEU A 99 10.02 -3.88 2.10
N ASP A 100 11.04 -3.68 1.26
CA ASP A 100 12.04 -4.72 1.00
C ASP A 100 13.25 -4.67 1.95
N GLU A 101 13.96 -3.56 2.01
CA GLU A 101 15.24 -3.44 2.71
C GLU A 101 15.05 -3.37 4.23
N TRP A 102 14.12 -2.54 4.70
CA TRP A 102 13.92 -2.33 6.14
C TRP A 102 13.38 -3.59 6.82
N THR A 103 12.43 -4.29 6.20
CA THR A 103 11.88 -5.52 6.80
C THR A 103 12.95 -6.61 6.95
N ARG A 104 13.76 -6.85 5.91
CA ARG A 104 14.90 -7.77 5.97
C ARG A 104 15.91 -7.37 7.04
N MET A 105 16.28 -6.09 7.10
CA MET A 105 17.21 -5.60 8.10
C MET A 105 16.66 -5.76 9.52
N ALA A 106 15.38 -5.44 9.75
CA ALA A 106 14.75 -5.61 11.05
C ALA A 106 14.74 -7.08 11.50
N THR A 107 14.51 -8.03 10.57
CA THR A 107 14.61 -9.46 10.87
C THR A 107 16.02 -9.85 11.33
N LEU A 108 17.06 -9.34 10.69
CA LEU A 108 18.46 -9.63 11.05
C LEU A 108 18.86 -8.97 12.39
N VAL A 109 18.42 -7.75 12.66
CA VAL A 109 18.75 -7.05 13.92
C VAL A 109 18.08 -7.73 15.12
N HIS A 110 16.90 -8.31 14.91
CA HIS A 110 16.12 -8.96 15.96
C HIS A 110 16.20 -10.48 15.92
N SER A 111 17.12 -11.06 15.15
CA SER A 111 17.35 -12.50 15.19
C SER A 111 17.91 -12.88 16.56
N PRO A 112 17.43 -13.99 17.18
CA PRO A 112 17.99 -14.46 18.44
C PRO A 112 19.48 -14.78 18.26
N ASP A 113 20.28 -14.59 19.32
CA ASP A 113 21.69 -14.99 19.32
C ASP A 113 21.81 -16.51 19.16
N GLU A 114 22.74 -16.97 18.32
CA GLU A 114 23.09 -18.38 18.19
C GLU A 114 23.90 -18.81 19.43
N GLU A 115 23.38 -19.74 20.24
CA GLU A 115 24.13 -20.42 21.34
C GLU A 115 25.15 -21.44 20.81
#